data_AF-A0A1F3K6S8-F1
#
_entry.id   AF-A0A1F3K6S8-F1
#
_cell.length_a   1.000
_cell.length_b   1.000
_cell.length_c   1.000
_cell.angle_alpha   90.00
_cell.angle_beta   90.00
_cell.angle_gamma   90.00
#
_symmetry.space_group_name_H-M   'P 1'
#
loop_
_entity.id
_entity.type
_entity.pdbx_description
1 polymer ?
#
loop_
_entity_poly.entity_id
_entity_poly.type
_entity_poly.pdbx_seq_one_letter_code
_entity_poly.pdbx_strand_id
1 'polypeptide(L)'
;MKKGDNVKVKKGVMSPDYGDLKIEGWQGRITELGFNSVTIELDSLSLESLSKDYIIDSIVEDADYTEICLDIEDLELAKPRDTQNDTLLKQKEINARYSLDEEEKRILNVLKSNDSTVTEKNQGVYFKFLEENIQKPCILTGMEDFDWEEPYILGGWSKNEYEKLKLTQPSYTDKFEFISLVEDIDDWKGILIKVKRLSDNKKFDLPLWDLEVIDEKSPNYIIVSDYSSWMTNYQ
;
A
#
# COMPACT_ATOMS: atom_id res chain seq x y z
N MET A 1 34.95 -10.60 0.85
CA MET A 1 33.61 -10.66 0.23
C MET A 1 33.79 -10.77 -1.27
N LYS A 2 32.96 -11.56 -1.95
CA LYS A 2 32.92 -11.72 -3.41
C LYS A 2 31.48 -11.86 -3.88
N LYS A 3 31.27 -11.73 -5.20
CA LYS A 3 29.97 -11.99 -5.83
C LYS A 3 29.42 -13.36 -5.42
N GLY A 4 28.15 -13.38 -5.01
CA GLY A 4 27.43 -14.56 -4.50
C GLY A 4 27.62 -14.85 -3.01
N ASP A 5 28.53 -14.17 -2.31
CA ASP A 5 28.58 -14.26 -0.84
C ASP A 5 27.29 -13.64 -0.26
N ASN A 6 26.84 -14.18 0.88
CA ASN A 6 25.74 -13.61 1.65
C ASN A 6 26.33 -12.69 2.71
N VAL A 7 25.73 -11.53 2.88
CA VAL A 7 26.18 -10.50 3.82
C VAL A 7 25.01 -9.95 4.63
N LYS A 8 25.33 -9.43 5.81
CA LYS A 8 24.41 -8.72 6.69
C LYS A 8 24.92 -7.32 6.95
N VAL A 9 23.99 -6.37 6.97
CA VAL A 9 24.25 -5.00 7.37
C VAL A 9 24.50 -4.91 8.87
N LYS A 10 25.60 -4.26 9.26
CA LYS A 10 26.01 -4.09 10.66
C LYS A 10 25.03 -3.23 11.44
N LYS A 11 25.16 -3.31 12.77
CA LYS A 11 24.37 -2.52 13.71
C LYS A 11 24.65 -1.02 13.53
N GLY A 12 23.61 -0.20 13.51
CA GLY A 12 23.71 1.26 13.45
C GLY A 12 23.95 1.85 12.05
N VAL A 13 23.95 1.02 11.00
CA VAL A 13 24.04 1.49 9.60
C VAL A 13 22.68 2.05 9.17
N MET A 14 22.72 3.22 8.54
CA MET A 14 21.55 3.88 7.96
C MET A 14 21.50 3.62 6.45
N SER A 15 20.32 3.75 5.85
CA SER A 15 20.20 3.69 4.40
C SER A 15 20.97 4.84 3.76
N PRO A 16 21.74 4.60 2.68
CA PRO A 16 22.40 5.65 1.91
C PRO A 16 21.38 6.51 1.15
N ASP A 17 20.23 5.93 0.81
CA ASP A 17 19.17 6.58 0.03
C ASP A 17 18.19 7.32 0.94
N TYR A 18 17.96 6.81 2.17
CA TYR A 18 17.01 7.38 3.13
C TYR A 18 17.65 7.58 4.51
N GLY A 19 18.05 8.81 4.83
CA GLY A 19 18.89 9.13 6.00
C GLY A 19 18.30 8.75 7.37
N ASP A 20 16.99 8.62 7.50
CA ASP A 20 16.31 8.23 8.76
C ASP A 20 15.98 6.72 8.83
N LEU A 21 16.21 5.97 7.75
CA LEU A 21 15.90 4.54 7.69
C LEU A 21 17.07 3.72 8.23
N LYS A 22 16.81 2.96 9.29
CA LYS A 22 17.76 1.97 9.82
C LYS A 22 17.63 0.66 9.04
N ILE A 23 18.72 0.26 8.40
CA ILE A 23 18.81 -0.98 7.62
C ILE A 23 19.63 -2.06 8.35
N GLU A 24 19.93 -1.83 9.62
CA GLU A 24 20.68 -2.80 10.43
C GLU A 24 20.01 -4.18 10.43
N GLY A 25 20.80 -5.22 10.18
CA GLY A 25 20.30 -6.59 10.15
C GLY A 25 19.64 -7.03 8.83
N TRP A 26 19.42 -6.12 7.87
CA TRP A 26 19.10 -6.51 6.49
C TRP A 26 20.20 -7.42 5.94
N GLN A 27 19.81 -8.39 5.11
CA GLN A 27 20.73 -9.33 4.49
C GLN A 27 20.42 -9.50 3.03
N GLY A 28 21.47 -9.86 2.29
CA GLY A 28 21.36 -10.07 0.86
C GLY A 28 22.54 -10.83 0.30
N ARG A 29 22.48 -11.07 -1.00
CA ARG A 29 23.55 -11.68 -1.79
C ARG A 29 24.24 -10.60 -2.60
N ILE A 30 25.57 -10.61 -2.60
CA ILE A 30 26.36 -9.67 -3.40
C ILE A 30 26.12 -9.95 -4.90
N THR A 31 25.55 -8.98 -5.61
CA THR A 31 25.32 -9.04 -7.07
C THR A 31 26.43 -8.34 -7.85
N GLU A 32 26.98 -7.26 -7.28
CA GLU A 32 28.04 -6.45 -7.89
C GLU A 32 29.11 -6.01 -6.88
N LEU A 33 30.35 -5.84 -7.36
CA LEU A 33 31.49 -5.35 -6.57
C LEU A 33 31.99 -4.03 -7.17
N GLY A 34 31.96 -2.97 -6.37
CA GLY A 34 32.61 -1.69 -6.66
C GLY A 34 34.03 -1.60 -6.07
N PHE A 35 34.58 -0.38 -6.01
CA PHE A 35 35.92 -0.14 -5.47
C PHE A 35 35.97 -0.30 -3.93
N ASN A 36 35.03 0.35 -3.22
CA ASN A 36 34.87 0.22 -1.77
C ASN A 36 33.43 -0.11 -1.35
N SER A 37 32.54 -0.30 -2.32
CA SER A 37 31.13 -0.60 -2.13
C SER A 37 30.74 -1.91 -2.80
N VAL A 38 29.61 -2.46 -2.41
CA VAL A 38 28.99 -3.64 -3.04
C VAL A 38 27.50 -3.41 -3.17
N THR A 39 26.92 -3.92 -4.26
CA THR A 39 25.47 -4.02 -4.41
C THR A 39 25.02 -5.37 -3.90
N ILE A 40 23.99 -5.37 -3.06
CA ILE A 40 23.37 -6.59 -2.54
C ILE A 40 21.92 -6.65 -3.00
N GLU A 41 21.52 -7.81 -3.52
CA GLU A 41 20.11 -8.19 -3.68
C GLU A 41 19.60 -8.63 -2.32
N LEU A 42 18.58 -7.95 -1.80
CA LEU A 42 17.96 -8.27 -0.52
C LEU A 42 17.34 -9.68 -0.56
N ASP A 43 17.57 -10.45 0.50
CA ASP A 43 16.94 -11.76 0.64
C ASP A 43 15.42 -11.64 0.93
N SER A 44 14.68 -12.72 0.75
CA SER A 44 13.22 -12.74 0.93
C SER A 44 12.76 -12.30 2.32
N LEU A 45 13.58 -12.49 3.36
CA LEU A 45 13.25 -12.06 4.73
C LEU A 45 13.44 -10.55 4.91
N SER A 46 14.45 -9.97 4.27
CA SER A 46 14.67 -8.52 4.28
C SER A 46 13.60 -7.83 3.44
N LEU A 47 13.27 -8.38 2.27
CA LEU A 47 12.15 -7.94 1.44
C LEU A 47 10.81 -7.97 2.18
N GLU A 48 10.51 -9.04 2.94
CA GLU A 48 9.31 -9.13 3.79
C GLU A 48 9.27 -8.06 4.89
N SER A 49 10.43 -7.58 5.34
CA SER A 49 10.54 -6.59 6.41
C SER A 49 10.50 -5.15 5.93
N LEU A 50 10.50 -4.91 4.62
CA LEU A 50 10.39 -3.57 4.07
C LEU A 50 9.05 -2.96 4.47
N SER A 51 9.04 -1.67 4.82
CA SER A 51 7.79 -0.94 5.00
C SER A 51 7.11 -0.74 3.64
N LYS A 52 5.78 -0.66 3.67
CA LYS A 52 4.98 -0.27 2.51
C LYS A 52 5.47 1.05 1.92
N ASP A 53 5.71 2.05 2.77
CA ASP A 53 6.19 3.37 2.35
C ASP A 53 7.51 3.29 1.58
N TYR A 54 8.49 2.50 2.06
CA TYR A 54 9.77 2.33 1.36
C TYR A 54 9.59 1.74 -0.05
N ILE A 55 8.70 0.73 -0.18
CA ILE A 55 8.43 0.09 -1.47
C ILE A 55 7.76 1.09 -2.42
N ILE A 56 6.76 1.82 -1.94
CA ILE A 56 6.01 2.81 -2.73
C ILE A 56 6.94 3.95 -3.17
N ASP A 57 7.70 4.54 -2.24
CA ASP A 57 8.63 5.63 -2.52
C ASP A 57 9.67 5.19 -3.56
N SER A 58 10.24 3.99 -3.40
CA SER A 58 11.18 3.44 -4.39
C SER A 58 10.55 3.33 -5.79
N ILE A 59 9.32 2.82 -5.88
CA ILE A 59 8.60 2.66 -7.17
C ILE A 59 8.32 4.03 -7.80
N VAL A 60 7.88 5.02 -7.01
CA VAL A 60 7.60 6.38 -7.48
C VAL A 60 8.86 7.09 -7.97
N GLU A 61 10.01 6.82 -7.34
CA GLU A 61 11.31 7.39 -7.69
C GLU A 61 12.05 6.62 -8.79
N ASP A 62 11.45 5.57 -9.38
CA ASP A 62 12.09 4.66 -10.34
C ASP A 62 13.37 4.00 -9.79
N ALA A 63 13.40 3.78 -8.47
CA ALA A 63 14.47 3.14 -7.72
C ALA A 63 14.18 1.65 -7.48
N ASP A 64 15.25 0.85 -7.42
CA ASP A 64 15.13 -0.58 -7.18
C ASP A 64 15.05 -0.86 -5.67
N TYR A 65 13.85 -1.15 -5.17
CA TYR A 65 13.65 -1.51 -3.76
C TYR A 65 14.29 -2.86 -3.37
N THR A 66 14.71 -3.67 -4.35
CA THR A 66 15.25 -5.02 -4.15
C THR A 66 16.75 -5.04 -3.97
N GLU A 67 17.44 -3.99 -4.40
CA GLU A 67 18.89 -3.87 -4.30
C GLU A 67 19.32 -2.66 -3.47
N ILE A 68 20.49 -2.73 -2.84
CA ILE A 68 21.07 -1.60 -2.12
C ILE A 68 22.59 -1.62 -2.25
N CYS A 69 23.19 -0.45 -2.47
CA CYS A 69 24.63 -0.27 -2.60
C CYS A 69 25.22 0.23 -1.28
N LEU A 70 26.13 -0.53 -0.68
CA LEU A 70 26.67 -0.25 0.66
C LEU A 70 28.19 -0.34 0.67
N ASP A 71 28.82 0.40 1.58
CA ASP A 71 30.26 0.28 1.82
C ASP A 71 30.61 -1.10 2.39
N ILE A 72 31.72 -1.68 1.94
CA ILE A 72 32.20 -2.99 2.41
C ILE A 72 32.40 -3.00 3.93
N GLU A 73 32.75 -1.85 4.50
CA GLU A 73 32.96 -1.69 5.93
C GLU A 73 31.67 -1.78 6.76
N ASP A 74 30.50 -1.56 6.16
CA ASP A 74 29.19 -1.64 6.82
C ASP A 74 28.61 -3.06 6.81
N LEU A 75 29.33 -4.01 6.21
CA LEU A 75 28.87 -5.37 5.99
C LEU A 75 29.69 -6.39 6.77
N GLU A 76 29.04 -7.50 7.11
CA GLU A 76 29.69 -8.71 7.61
C GLU A 76 29.18 -9.94 6.86
N LEU A 77 30.02 -10.96 6.70
CA LEU A 77 29.60 -12.22 6.08
C LEU A 77 28.50 -12.89 6.91
N ALA A 78 27.48 -13.39 6.23
CA ALA A 78 26.34 -14.05 6.82
C ALA A 78 26.13 -15.44 6.22
N LYS A 79 25.37 -16.28 6.92
CA LYS A 79 24.86 -17.53 6.35
C LYS A 79 23.61 -17.19 5.53
N PRO A 80 23.41 -17.83 4.36
CA PRO A 80 22.16 -17.68 3.61
C PRO A 80 20.97 -18.07 4.48
N ARG A 81 19.90 -17.28 4.40
CA ARG A 81 18.63 -17.53 5.10
C ARG A 81 17.54 -18.05 4.17
N ASP A 82 17.74 -17.91 2.86
CA ASP A 82 16.81 -18.32 1.82
C ASP A 82 17.57 -18.78 0.55
N THR A 83 16.80 -19.13 -0.48
CA THR A 83 17.31 -19.39 -1.83
C THR A 83 16.98 -18.24 -2.78
N GLN A 84 17.68 -18.19 -3.91
CA GLN A 84 17.37 -17.22 -4.97
C GLN A 84 15.93 -17.38 -5.50
N ASN A 85 15.39 -18.59 -5.47
CA ASN A 85 14.00 -18.82 -5.86
C ASN A 85 13.01 -18.22 -4.83
N ASP A 86 13.32 -18.28 -3.54
CA ASP A 86 12.48 -17.68 -2.50
C ASP A 86 12.47 -16.15 -2.63
N THR A 87 13.63 -15.54 -2.90
CA THR A 87 13.74 -14.11 -3.20
C THR A 87 12.93 -13.73 -4.43
N LEU A 88 13.04 -14.48 -5.54
CA LEU A 88 12.27 -14.22 -6.76
C LEU A 88 10.75 -14.32 -6.51
N LEU A 89 10.31 -15.31 -5.73
CA LEU A 89 8.90 -15.44 -5.37
C LEU A 89 8.43 -14.25 -4.52
N LYS A 90 9.26 -13.77 -3.59
CA LYS A 90 8.94 -12.61 -2.77
C LYS A 90 8.88 -11.32 -3.58
N GLN A 91 9.82 -11.07 -4.48
CA GLN A 91 9.78 -9.93 -5.41
C GLN A 91 8.51 -9.95 -6.27
N LYS A 92 8.13 -11.12 -6.79
CA LYS A 92 6.86 -11.27 -7.54
C LYS A 92 5.64 -10.97 -6.69
N GLU A 93 5.62 -11.39 -5.43
CA GLU A 93 4.53 -11.09 -4.50
C GLU A 93 4.43 -9.59 -4.22
N ILE A 94 5.56 -8.91 -3.98
CA ILE A 94 5.61 -7.47 -3.75
C ILE A 94 5.18 -6.70 -5.00
N ASN A 95 5.73 -7.04 -6.17
CA ASN A 95 5.34 -6.42 -7.45
C ASN A 95 3.85 -6.64 -7.75
N ALA A 96 3.33 -7.84 -7.52
CA ALA A 96 1.91 -8.12 -7.69
C ALA A 96 1.03 -7.29 -6.74
N ARG A 97 1.57 -6.72 -5.66
CA ARG A 97 0.83 -5.86 -4.74
C ARG A 97 0.99 -4.37 -5.04
N TYR A 98 2.20 -3.91 -5.37
CA TYR A 98 2.52 -2.48 -5.41
C TYR A 98 2.94 -1.96 -6.79
N SER A 99 3.19 -2.83 -7.77
CA SER A 99 3.54 -2.37 -9.12
C SER A 99 2.31 -1.79 -9.83
N LEU A 100 2.46 -0.58 -10.37
CA LEU A 100 1.44 0.11 -11.18
C LEU A 100 1.05 -0.72 -12.42
N ASP A 101 2.02 -1.37 -13.06
CA ASP A 101 1.77 -2.24 -14.22
C ASP A 101 0.89 -3.45 -13.86
N GLU A 102 1.12 -4.06 -12.69
CA GLU A 102 0.31 -5.19 -12.23
C GLU A 102 -1.06 -4.72 -11.74
N GLU A 103 -1.15 -3.53 -11.15
CA GLU A 103 -2.42 -2.90 -10.77
C GLU A 103 -3.29 -2.61 -11.99
N GLU A 104 -2.74 -1.96 -13.02
CA GLU A 104 -3.46 -1.68 -14.26
C GLU A 104 -4.00 -2.97 -14.90
N LYS A 105 -3.18 -4.03 -14.94
CA LYS A 105 -3.62 -5.35 -15.43
C LYS A 105 -4.80 -5.91 -14.64
N ARG A 106 -4.79 -5.78 -13.30
CA ARG A 106 -5.90 -6.23 -12.44
C ARG A 106 -7.17 -5.42 -12.73
N ILE A 107 -7.06 -4.09 -12.81
CA ILE A 107 -8.18 -3.19 -13.12
C ILE A 107 -8.77 -3.51 -14.50
N LEU A 108 -7.95 -3.59 -15.55
CA LEU A 108 -8.39 -3.93 -16.91
C LEU A 108 -9.06 -5.30 -16.98
N ASN A 109 -8.56 -6.28 -16.21
CA ASN A 109 -9.17 -7.60 -16.11
C ASN A 109 -10.55 -7.56 -15.43
N VAL A 110 -10.73 -6.76 -14.37
CA VAL A 110 -12.05 -6.52 -13.75
C VAL A 110 -13.00 -5.87 -14.76
N LEU A 111 -12.55 -4.83 -15.46
CA LEU A 111 -13.33 -4.10 -16.46
C LEU A 111 -13.62 -4.92 -17.72
N LYS A 112 -12.89 -6.00 -17.95
CA LYS A 112 -12.94 -6.82 -19.18
C LYS A 112 -12.76 -5.95 -20.43
N SER A 113 -11.86 -4.99 -20.34
CA SER A 113 -11.64 -3.92 -21.31
C SER A 113 -10.16 -3.57 -21.37
N ASN A 114 -9.73 -2.94 -22.46
CA ASN A 114 -8.41 -2.29 -22.56
C ASN A 114 -8.50 -0.78 -22.29
N ASP A 115 -9.69 -0.30 -21.90
CA ASP A 115 -9.98 1.08 -21.58
C ASP A 115 -10.34 1.19 -20.09
N SER A 116 -9.45 1.81 -19.34
CA SER A 116 -9.55 2.11 -17.91
C SER A 116 -10.13 3.51 -17.63
N THR A 117 -10.69 4.22 -18.61
CA THR A 117 -11.32 5.53 -18.35
C THR A 117 -12.45 5.38 -17.33
N VAL A 118 -12.51 6.27 -16.33
CA VAL A 118 -13.61 6.31 -15.35
C VAL A 118 -14.89 6.80 -16.03
N THR A 119 -15.72 5.86 -16.46
CA THR A 119 -17.04 6.11 -17.08
C THR A 119 -18.13 5.41 -16.29
N GLU A 120 -19.37 5.89 -16.36
CA GLU A 120 -20.54 5.24 -15.73
C GLU A 120 -20.61 3.73 -16.06
N LYS A 121 -20.33 3.37 -17.32
CA LYS A 121 -20.27 1.98 -17.77
C LYS A 121 -19.20 1.17 -17.04
N ASN A 122 -17.97 1.69 -16.98
CA ASN A 122 -16.85 0.98 -16.34
C ASN A 122 -17.07 0.90 -14.83
N GLN A 123 -17.58 1.96 -14.20
CA GLN A 123 -17.93 1.95 -12.79
C GLN A 123 -19.02 0.91 -12.49
N GLY A 124 -20.02 0.77 -13.36
CA GLY A 124 -21.05 -0.26 -13.23
C GLY A 124 -20.52 -1.70 -13.36
N VAL A 125 -19.44 -1.92 -14.14
CA VAL A 125 -18.76 -3.23 -14.20
C VAL A 125 -17.99 -3.48 -12.90
N TYR A 126 -17.24 -2.48 -12.43
CA TYR A 126 -16.46 -2.57 -11.20
C TYR A 126 -17.36 -2.75 -9.97
N PHE A 127 -18.51 -2.07 -9.93
CA PHE A 127 -19.54 -2.22 -8.90
C PHE A 127 -19.97 -3.69 -8.72
N LYS A 128 -20.31 -4.36 -9.82
CA LYS A 128 -20.71 -5.78 -9.79
C LYS A 128 -19.58 -6.67 -9.29
N PHE A 129 -18.35 -6.37 -9.71
CA PHE A 129 -17.19 -7.09 -9.21
C PHE A 129 -17.02 -6.92 -7.69
N LEU A 130 -17.12 -5.70 -7.17
CA LEU A 130 -17.03 -5.42 -5.73
C LEU A 130 -18.13 -6.15 -4.94
N GLU A 131 -19.37 -6.14 -5.45
CA GLU A 131 -20.52 -6.80 -4.83
C GLU A 131 -20.29 -8.32 -4.69
N GLU A 132 -19.72 -8.93 -5.71
CA GLU A 132 -19.46 -10.38 -5.76
C GLU A 132 -18.22 -10.81 -4.97
N ASN A 133 -17.22 -9.94 -4.83
CA ASN A 133 -15.87 -10.34 -4.37
C ASN A 133 -15.46 -9.79 -2.99
N ILE A 134 -16.10 -8.74 -2.46
CA ILE A 134 -15.79 -8.28 -1.10
C ILE A 134 -16.21 -9.35 -0.09
N GLN A 135 -15.22 -9.87 0.65
CA GLN A 135 -15.44 -10.88 1.68
C GLN A 135 -15.77 -10.23 3.01
N LYS A 136 -16.77 -10.76 3.73
CA LYS A 136 -17.13 -10.29 5.07
C LYS A 136 -16.52 -11.20 6.15
N PRO A 137 -16.00 -10.65 7.26
CA PRO A 137 -15.95 -9.21 7.58
C PRO A 137 -14.87 -8.46 6.77
N CYS A 138 -15.16 -7.22 6.39
CA CYS A 138 -14.19 -6.28 5.84
C CYS A 138 -14.15 -5.05 6.73
N ILE A 139 -12.98 -4.78 7.34
CA ILE A 139 -12.78 -3.65 8.25
C ILE A 139 -11.94 -2.59 7.53
N LEU A 140 -12.48 -1.39 7.49
CA LEU A 140 -11.99 -0.24 6.75
C LEU A 140 -11.61 0.90 7.70
N THR A 141 -10.78 1.82 7.24
CA THR A 141 -10.46 3.12 7.86
C THR A 141 -10.37 4.17 6.75
N GLY A 142 -10.39 5.47 7.08
CA GLY A 142 -10.13 6.50 6.06
C GLY A 142 -8.67 6.46 5.61
N MET A 143 -8.46 6.54 4.30
CA MET A 143 -7.13 6.62 3.68
C MET A 143 -6.48 7.97 3.97
N GLU A 144 -7.24 9.05 3.85
CA GLU A 144 -6.86 10.42 4.17
C GLU A 144 -7.99 11.12 4.94
N ASP A 145 -7.77 12.37 5.36
CA ASP A 145 -8.81 13.15 6.01
C ASP A 145 -10.00 13.40 5.08
N PHE A 146 -11.22 13.24 5.60
CA PHE A 146 -12.42 13.55 4.82
C PHE A 146 -12.55 15.05 4.62
N ASP A 147 -13.22 15.49 3.54
CA ASP A 147 -13.45 16.92 3.20
C ASP A 147 -13.86 17.81 4.39
N TRP A 148 -14.66 17.28 5.32
CA TRP A 148 -15.13 18.05 6.47
C TRP A 148 -14.07 18.24 7.57
N GLU A 149 -13.04 17.39 7.59
CA GLU A 149 -11.93 17.39 8.56
C GLU A 149 -10.79 18.32 8.14
N GLU A 150 -10.59 18.53 6.83
CA GLU A 150 -9.49 19.33 6.27
C GLU A 150 -9.33 20.72 6.91
N PRO A 151 -10.41 21.52 7.15
CA PRO A 151 -10.27 22.83 7.78
C PRO A 151 -9.75 22.77 9.24
N TYR A 152 -9.96 21.65 9.93
CA TYR A 152 -9.50 21.43 11.29
C TYR A 152 -8.07 20.90 11.37
N ILE A 153 -7.67 20.13 10.36
CA ILE A 153 -6.34 19.52 10.28
C ILE A 153 -5.34 20.52 9.69
N LEU A 154 -5.67 21.13 8.55
CA LEU A 154 -4.81 22.06 7.82
C LEU A 154 -5.15 23.53 8.11
N GLY A 155 -6.44 23.85 8.21
CA GLY A 155 -6.95 25.23 8.26
C GLY A 155 -6.88 25.94 9.62
N GLY A 156 -6.38 25.28 10.67
CA GLY A 156 -6.23 25.88 12.01
C GLY A 156 -7.53 26.14 12.76
N TRP A 157 -8.63 25.48 12.38
CA TRP A 157 -9.92 25.61 13.07
C TRP A 157 -9.91 25.01 14.48
N SER A 158 -10.97 25.24 15.24
CA SER A 158 -11.08 24.85 16.65
C SER A 158 -10.98 23.33 16.83
N LYS A 159 -9.92 22.86 17.48
CA LYS A 159 -9.78 21.45 17.88
C LYS A 159 -10.94 20.96 18.76
N ASN A 160 -11.49 21.83 19.61
CA ASN A 160 -12.63 21.46 20.45
C ASN A 160 -13.92 21.25 19.65
N GLU A 161 -14.06 21.94 18.52
CA GLU A 161 -15.18 21.74 17.60
C GLU A 161 -14.99 20.47 16.79
N TYR A 162 -13.77 20.23 16.29
CA TYR A 162 -13.40 18.99 15.62
C TYR A 162 -13.77 17.76 16.46
N GLU A 163 -13.34 17.70 17.72
CA GLU A 163 -13.67 16.59 18.63
C GLU A 163 -15.18 16.40 18.85
N LYS A 164 -15.96 17.50 18.88
CA LYS A 164 -17.43 17.41 18.98
C LYS A 164 -18.05 16.84 17.72
N LEU A 165 -17.56 17.26 16.55
CA LEU A 165 -18.07 16.80 15.27
C LEU A 165 -17.76 15.32 15.03
N LYS A 166 -16.57 14.82 15.42
CA LYS A 166 -16.22 13.40 15.35
C LYS A 166 -17.20 12.48 16.09
N LEU A 167 -17.89 13.00 17.11
CA LEU A 167 -18.93 12.21 17.78
C LEU A 167 -20.08 11.87 16.85
N THR A 168 -20.38 12.71 15.86
CA THR A 168 -21.53 12.56 14.95
C THR A 168 -21.16 12.27 13.50
N GLN A 169 -20.02 12.77 13.05
CA GLN A 169 -19.50 12.60 11.70
C GLN A 169 -18.49 11.44 11.66
N PRO A 170 -18.34 10.76 10.52
CA PRO A 170 -17.28 9.78 10.33
C PRO A 170 -15.94 10.49 10.27
N SER A 171 -14.90 9.96 10.91
CA SER A 171 -13.53 10.46 10.82
C SER A 171 -12.61 9.45 10.13
N TYR A 172 -11.58 9.91 9.44
CA TYR A 172 -10.60 9.01 8.81
C TYR A 172 -9.90 8.07 9.81
N THR A 173 -9.84 8.49 11.07
CA THR A 173 -9.29 7.70 12.20
C THR A 173 -10.26 6.66 12.77
N ASP A 174 -11.52 6.64 12.34
CA ASP A 174 -12.51 5.67 12.77
C ASP A 174 -12.32 4.33 12.06
N LYS A 175 -12.70 3.25 12.74
CA LYS A 175 -12.78 1.90 12.14
C LYS A 175 -14.20 1.58 11.74
N PHE A 176 -14.38 1.09 10.53
CA PHE A 176 -15.67 0.86 9.89
C PHE A 176 -15.80 -0.60 9.46
N GLU A 177 -16.93 -1.23 9.75
CA GLU A 177 -17.30 -2.52 9.17
C GLU A 177 -18.11 -2.28 7.90
N PHE A 178 -17.67 -2.88 6.78
CA PHE A 178 -18.41 -2.88 5.52
C PHE A 178 -19.77 -3.60 5.66
N ILE A 179 -20.85 -2.95 5.21
CA ILE A 179 -22.18 -3.56 5.17
C ILE A 179 -22.57 -3.94 3.73
N SER A 180 -22.57 -2.99 2.81
CA SER A 180 -23.00 -3.21 1.42
C SER A 180 -22.55 -2.06 0.53
N LEU A 181 -22.62 -2.24 -0.78
CA LEU A 181 -22.56 -1.12 -1.72
C LEU A 181 -23.88 -0.31 -1.67
N VAL A 182 -23.83 0.94 -2.12
CA VAL A 182 -25.01 1.79 -2.39
C VAL A 182 -25.28 1.73 -3.90
N GLU A 183 -26.51 1.41 -4.30
CA GLU A 183 -26.85 1.13 -5.72
C GLU A 183 -26.58 2.30 -6.67
N ASP A 184 -26.73 3.53 -6.20
CA ASP A 184 -26.49 4.73 -7.00
C ASP A 184 -24.99 5.07 -7.00
N ILE A 185 -24.40 5.10 -8.21
CA ILE A 185 -23.03 5.56 -8.44
C ILE A 185 -23.07 7.08 -8.60
N ASP A 186 -22.27 7.78 -7.80
CA ASP A 186 -22.17 9.23 -7.84
C ASP A 186 -21.15 9.66 -8.91
N ASP A 187 -21.50 10.64 -9.75
CA ASP A 187 -20.62 11.10 -10.84
C ASP A 187 -19.28 11.67 -10.35
N TRP A 188 -19.24 12.20 -9.13
CA TRP A 188 -18.06 12.83 -8.53
C TRP A 188 -17.39 11.91 -7.52
N LYS A 189 -18.18 11.22 -6.70
CA LYS A 189 -17.71 10.38 -5.59
C LYS A 189 -17.57 8.90 -5.96
N GLY A 190 -18.01 8.52 -7.15
CA GLY A 190 -18.00 7.13 -7.61
C GLY A 190 -18.89 6.22 -6.78
N ILE A 191 -18.38 5.03 -6.46
CA ILE A 191 -19.11 3.99 -5.74
C ILE A 191 -19.11 4.32 -4.24
N LEU A 192 -20.30 4.56 -3.70
CA LEU A 192 -20.50 4.70 -2.26
C LEU A 192 -20.73 3.34 -1.59
N ILE A 193 -20.30 3.21 -0.34
CA ILE A 193 -20.52 2.04 0.49
C ILE A 193 -21.19 2.40 1.81
N LYS A 194 -22.08 1.51 2.25
CA LYS A 194 -22.67 1.55 3.57
C LYS A 194 -21.70 0.91 4.56
N VAL A 195 -21.33 1.66 5.57
CA VAL A 195 -20.46 1.19 6.65
C VAL A 195 -21.09 1.38 8.02
N LYS A 196 -20.60 0.63 9.00
CA LYS A 196 -20.93 0.79 10.42
C LYS A 196 -19.67 1.06 11.22
N ARG A 197 -19.60 2.22 11.88
CA ARG A 197 -18.50 2.55 12.78
C ARG A 197 -18.47 1.60 13.97
N LEU A 198 -17.32 1.03 14.26
CA LEU A 198 -17.17 0.00 15.29
C LEU A 198 -17.31 0.55 16.72
N SER A 199 -17.01 1.82 16.96
CA SER A 199 -17.02 2.42 18.31
C SER A 199 -18.43 2.67 18.85
N ASP A 200 -19.40 3.01 18.00
CA ASP A 200 -20.75 3.41 18.41
C ASP A 200 -21.90 2.89 17.52
N ASN A 201 -21.59 2.02 16.54
CA ASN A 201 -22.53 1.43 15.60
C ASN A 201 -23.28 2.42 14.69
N LYS A 202 -22.85 3.69 14.61
CA LYS A 202 -23.42 4.63 13.63
C LYS A 202 -23.11 4.17 12.21
N LYS A 203 -24.06 4.43 11.31
CA LYS A 203 -23.95 4.06 9.90
C LYS A 203 -23.72 5.28 9.05
N PHE A 204 -22.89 5.12 8.02
CA PHE A 204 -22.51 6.16 7.09
C PHE A 204 -22.49 5.58 5.68
N ASP A 205 -22.76 6.43 4.70
CA ASP A 205 -22.52 6.14 3.30
C ASP A 205 -21.28 6.95 2.91
N LEU A 206 -20.19 6.26 2.56
CA LEU A 206 -18.87 6.86 2.31
C LEU A 206 -18.36 6.44 0.93
N PRO A 207 -17.63 7.30 0.21
CA PRO A 207 -16.96 6.91 -1.02
C PRO A 207 -15.97 5.78 -0.75
N LEU A 208 -15.98 4.73 -1.56
CA LEU A 208 -15.09 3.60 -1.36
C LEU A 208 -13.62 4.01 -1.56
N TRP A 209 -13.36 4.97 -2.46
CA TRP A 209 -12.01 5.42 -2.77
C TRP A 209 -11.37 6.28 -1.66
N ASP A 210 -12.16 6.79 -0.71
CA ASP A 210 -11.68 7.47 0.49
C ASP A 210 -11.26 6.49 1.62
N LEU A 211 -11.42 5.19 1.40
CA LEU A 211 -11.28 4.17 2.44
C LEU A 211 -10.23 3.12 2.05
N GLU A 212 -9.51 2.63 3.06
CA GLU A 212 -8.58 1.52 2.91
C GLU A 212 -8.92 0.37 3.86
N VAL A 213 -8.51 -0.85 3.50
CA VAL A 213 -8.68 -2.04 4.34
C VAL A 213 -7.57 -2.08 5.39
N ILE A 214 -7.94 -2.22 6.66
CA ILE A 214 -6.97 -2.22 7.78
C ILE A 214 -6.03 -3.44 7.73
N ASP A 215 -6.55 -4.60 7.32
CA ASP A 215 -5.77 -5.83 7.21
C ASP A 215 -5.22 -5.99 5.78
N GLU A 216 -3.98 -5.56 5.56
CA GLU A 216 -3.32 -5.67 4.25
C GLU A 216 -3.12 -7.11 3.76
N LYS A 217 -3.23 -8.10 4.65
CA LYS A 217 -3.15 -9.53 4.29
C LYS A 217 -4.51 -10.08 3.86
N SER A 218 -5.59 -9.32 4.04
CA SER A 218 -6.92 -9.68 3.59
C SER A 218 -7.00 -9.67 2.07
N PRO A 219 -7.71 -10.62 1.44
CA PRO A 219 -8.00 -10.54 0.00
C PRO A 219 -8.77 -9.28 -0.38
N ASN A 220 -9.47 -8.64 0.56
CA ASN A 220 -10.16 -7.38 0.31
C ASN A 220 -9.21 -6.21 0.07
N TYR A 221 -7.97 -6.27 0.59
CA TYR A 221 -7.03 -5.15 0.50
C TYR A 221 -6.76 -4.76 -0.94
N ILE A 222 -6.36 -5.72 -1.77
CA ILE A 222 -6.08 -5.47 -3.20
C ILE A 222 -7.36 -5.02 -3.93
N ILE A 223 -8.51 -5.63 -3.64
CA ILE A 223 -9.79 -5.27 -4.28
C ILE A 223 -10.16 -3.81 -4.04
N VAL A 224 -10.02 -3.32 -2.80
CA VAL A 224 -10.35 -1.93 -2.44
C VAL A 224 -9.25 -0.97 -2.88
N SER A 225 -7.98 -1.35 -2.76
CA SER A 225 -6.83 -0.57 -3.19
C SER A 225 -6.87 -0.30 -4.70
N ASP A 226 -7.09 -1.34 -5.51
CA ASP A 226 -7.16 -1.21 -6.97
C ASP A 226 -8.29 -0.26 -7.41
N TYR A 227 -9.46 -0.31 -6.75
CA TYR A 227 -10.56 0.61 -7.03
C TYR A 227 -10.20 2.07 -6.67
N SER A 228 -9.58 2.27 -5.51
CA SER A 228 -9.23 3.60 -5.02
C SER A 228 -8.15 4.25 -5.90
N SER A 229 -7.12 3.49 -6.27
CA SER A 229 -6.11 3.94 -7.23
C SER A 229 -6.72 4.24 -8.61
N TRP A 230 -7.61 3.38 -9.10
CA TRP A 230 -8.29 3.58 -10.37
C TRP A 230 -9.06 4.89 -10.42
N MET A 231 -9.86 5.19 -9.39
CA MET A 231 -10.62 6.44 -9.30
C MET A 231 -9.71 7.68 -9.21
N THR A 232 -8.55 7.57 -8.56
CA THR A 232 -7.62 8.69 -8.38
C THR A 232 -6.82 9.01 -9.65
N ASN A 233 -6.41 7.98 -10.40
CA ASN A 233 -5.44 8.14 -11.49
C ASN A 233 -6.07 8.25 -12.89
N TYR A 234 -7.33 7.85 -13.07
CA TYR A 234 -7.97 7.69 -14.39
C TYR A 234 -9.26 8.51 -14.59
N GLN A 235 -9.49 9.50 -13.72
CA GLN A 235 -10.59 10.48 -13.86
C GLN A 235 -10.33 11.53 -14.95
#